data_AF-A0AAU8G960-F1
#
_entry.id   AF-A0AAU8G960-F1
#
_cell.length_a   1.000
_cell.length_b   1.000
_cell.length_c   1.000
_cell.angle_alpha   90.00
_cell.angle_beta   90.00
_cell.angle_gamma   90.00
#
_symmetry.space_group_name_H-M   'P 1'
#
loop_
_entity.id
_entity.type
_entity.pdbx_description
1 polymer ?
#
loop_
_entity_poly.entity_id
_entity_poly.type
_entity_poly.pdbx_seq_one_letter_code
_entity_poly.pdbx_strand_id
1 'polypeptide(L)' 'MDHGIVEEVVELFEEDSSSHLDEILKTVKAEHHCSETEIDSIKKEAETLLACELLETERHVDVC' A
#
# COMPACT_ATOMS: atom_id res chain seq x y z
N MET A 1 -8.79 -0.74 -12.66
CA MET A 1 -8.20 -1.45 -11.51
C MET A 1 -9.14 -1.25 -10.34
N ASP A 2 -9.39 -2.30 -9.57
CA ASP A 2 -10.21 -2.22 -8.36
C ASP A 2 -9.42 -1.46 -7.28
N HIS A 3 -9.76 -0.17 -7.11
CA HIS A 3 -9.14 0.67 -6.07
C HIS A 3 -9.29 0.08 -4.66
N GLY A 4 -10.31 -0.76 -4.42
CA GLY A 4 -10.51 -1.42 -3.13
C GLY A 4 -9.37 -2.36 -2.71
N ILE A 5 -8.66 -2.99 -3.66
CA ILE A 5 -7.53 -3.88 -3.33
C ILE A 5 -6.31 -3.07 -2.88
N VAL A 6 -6.12 -1.88 -3.45
CA VAL A 6 -5.01 -1.00 -3.07
C VAL A 6 -5.21 -0.46 -1.66
N GLU A 7 -6.43 -0.02 -1.33
CA GLU A 7 -6.78 0.45 0.01
C GLU A 7 -6.60 -0.67 1.05
N GLU A 8 -7.06 -1.89 0.75
CA GLU A 8 -6.87 -3.06 1.62
C GLU A 8 -5.39 -3.37 1.89
N VAL A 9 -4.52 -3.27 0.87
CA VAL A 9 -3.07 -3.46 1.05
C VAL A 9 -2.46 -2.40 1.95
N VAL A 10 -2.89 -1.14 1.81
CA VAL A 10 -2.41 -0.03 2.64
C VAL A 10 -2.87 -0.22 4.09
N GLU A 11 -4.16 -0.51 4.31
CA GLU A 11 -4.70 -0.78 5.65
C GLU A 11 -3.96 -1.94 6.35
N LEU A 12 -3.76 -3.05 5.65
CA LEU A 12 -3.02 -4.21 6.19
C LEU A 12 -1.57 -3.86 6.54
N PHE A 13 -0.93 -2.96 5.78
CA PHE A 13 0.43 -2.52 6.03
C PHE A 13 0.52 -1.58 7.24
N GLU A 14 -0.46 -0.69 7.42
CA GLU A 14 -0.54 0.20 8.58
C GLU A 14 -0.88 -0.57 9.87
N GLU A 15 -1.83 -1.51 9.82
CA GLU A 15 -2.23 -2.35 10.95
C GLU A 15 -1.12 -3.30 11.40
N ASP A 16 -0.37 -3.85 10.44
CA ASP A 16 0.76 -4.74 10.71
C ASP A 16 2.08 -4.06 10.35
N SER A 17 2.51 -3.15 11.23
CA SER A 17 3.77 -2.42 11.11
C SER A 17 5.03 -3.31 11.15
N SER A 18 4.87 -4.62 11.36
CA SER A 18 5.94 -5.61 11.34
C SER A 18 6.04 -6.39 10.03
N SER A 19 4.94 -6.42 9.26
CA SER A 19 4.84 -7.13 7.99
C SER A 19 5.41 -6.30 6.85
N HIS A 20 6.17 -6.95 5.97
CA HIS A 20 6.68 -6.28 4.78
C HIS A 20 5.56 -6.18 3.74
N LEU A 21 5.47 -5.06 3.02
CA LEU A 21 4.50 -4.84 1.94
C LEU A 21 4.51 -6.00 0.92
N ASP A 22 5.69 -6.56 0.63
CA ASP A 22 5.86 -7.71 -0.25
C ASP A 22 5.20 -9.01 0.25
N GLU A 23 5.03 -9.19 1.56
CA GLU A 23 4.31 -10.35 2.13
C GLU A 23 2.80 -10.17 2.03
N ILE A 24 2.30 -8.96 2.29
CA ILE A 24 0.88 -8.60 2.12
C ILE A 24 0.47 -8.79 0.66
N LEU A 25 1.29 -8.31 -0.29
CA LEU A 25 1.04 -8.45 -1.73
C LEU A 25 1.02 -9.92 -2.18
N LYS A 26 1.79 -10.82 -1.55
CA LYS A 26 1.74 -12.26 -1.84
C LYS A 26 0.42 -12.88 -1.38
N THR A 27 -0.09 -12.47 -0.23
CA THR A 27 -1.39 -12.90 0.30
C THR A 27 -2.51 -12.44 -0.61
N VAL A 28 -2.54 -11.14 -0.95
CA VAL A 28 -3.54 -10.56 -1.87
C VAL A 28 -3.49 -11.21 -3.25
N LYS A 29 -2.30 -11.48 -3.78
CA LYS A 29 -2.13 -12.22 -5.05
C LYS A 29 -2.81 -13.59 -4.99
N ALA A 30 -2.66 -14.30 -3.87
CA ALA A 30 -3.23 -15.63 -3.70
C ALA A 30 -4.75 -15.60 -3.49
N GLU A 31 -5.26 -14.63 -2.73
CA GLU A 31 -6.69 -14.52 -2.40
C GLU A 31 -7.54 -13.97 -3.55
N HIS A 32 -7.05 -12.94 -4.25
CA HIS A 32 -7.76 -12.29 -5.35
C HIS A 32 -7.41 -12.85 -6.72
N HIS A 33 -6.53 -13.86 -6.78
CA HIS A 33 -6.03 -14.45 -8.02
C HIS A 33 -5.46 -13.42 -9.01
N CYS A 34 -4.84 -12.35 -8.50
CA CYS A 34 -4.26 -11.29 -9.32
C CYS A 34 -3.06 -11.78 -10.15
N SER A 35 -2.91 -11.24 -11.36
CA SER A 35 -1.72 -11.43 -12.17
C SER A 35 -0.51 -10.69 -11.58
N GLU A 36 0.71 -11.07 -12.00
CA GLU A 36 1.92 -10.33 -11.61
C GLU A 36 1.85 -8.85 -12.01
N THR A 37 1.33 -8.55 -13.20
CA THR A 37 1.15 -7.17 -13.67
C THR A 37 0.17 -6.36 -12.82
N GLU A 38 -0.88 -6.99 -12.30
CA GLU A 38 -1.82 -6.31 -11.40
C GLU A 38 -1.18 -6.04 -10.05
N ILE A 39 -0.45 -7.01 -9.50
CA ILE A 39 0.28 -6.85 -8.23
C ILE A 39 1.36 -5.78 -8.33
N ASP A 40 2.10 -5.70 -9.44
CA ASP A 40 3.07 -4.63 -9.68
C ASP A 40 2.42 -3.25 -9.69
N SER A 41 1.20 -3.15 -10.23
CA SER A 41 0.46 -1.89 -10.25
C SER A 41 -0.06 -1.53 -8.86
N ILE A 42 -0.65 -2.49 -8.15
CA ILE A 42 -1.12 -2.34 -6.78
C ILE A 42 0.03 -1.91 -5.86
N LYS A 43 1.21 -2.54 -6.00
CA LYS A 43 2.40 -2.17 -5.24
C LYS A 43 2.76 -0.70 -5.44
N LYS A 44 2.84 -0.24 -6.70
CA LYS A 44 3.17 1.16 -7.01
C LYS A 44 2.14 2.13 -6.48
N GLU A 45 0.85 1.80 -6.59
CA GLU A 45 -0.22 2.65 -6.06
C GLU A 45 -0.18 2.70 -4.53
N ALA A 46 -0.02 1.57 -3.85
CA ALA A 46 0.11 1.50 -2.39
C ALA A 46 1.35 2.27 -1.89
N GLU A 47 2.52 2.10 -2.52
CA GLU A 47 3.73 2.87 -2.22
C GLU A 47 3.51 4.38 -2.42
N THR A 48 2.77 4.77 -3.45
CA THR A 48 2.44 6.17 -3.72
C THR A 48 1.53 6.74 -2.64
N LEU A 49 0.50 6.00 -2.21
CA LEU A 49 -0.42 6.42 -1.14
C LEU A 49 0.31 6.56 0.19
N LEU A 50 1.08 5.55 0.60
CA LEU A 50 1.90 5.59 1.81
C LEU A 50 2.90 6.76 1.80
N ALA A 51 3.53 7.02 0.64
CA ALA A 51 4.41 8.17 0.49
C ALA A 51 3.65 9.51 0.55
N CYS A 52 2.44 9.59 -0.01
CA CYS A 52 1.60 10.79 0.10
C CYS A 52 1.22 11.08 1.55
N GLU A 53 0.82 10.07 2.33
CA GLU A 53 0.51 10.24 3.76
C GLU A 53 1.72 10.70 4.57
N LEU A 54 2.91 10.16 4.29
CA LEU A 54 4.15 10.63 4.90
C LEU A 54 4.45 12.10 4.55
N LEU A 55 4.30 12.48 3.27
CA LEU A 55 4.53 13.85 2.82
C LEU A 55 3.52 14.84 3.42
N GLU A 56 2.26 14.45 3.59
CA GLU A 56 1.27 15.29 4.28
C GLU A 56 1.59 15.48 5.76
N THR A 57 2.15 14.44 6.39
CA THR A 57 2.61 14.48 7.78
C THR A 57 3.81 15.40 7.93
N GLU A 58 4.83 15.31 7.05
CA GLU A 58 6.01 16.19 7.07
C GLU A 58 5.66 17.66 6.78
N ARG A 59 4.68 17.92 5.91
CA ARG A 59 4.22 19.28 5.58
C ARG A 59 3.53 19.98 6.76
N HIS A 60 3.12 19.26 7.81
CA HIS A 60 2.60 19.84 9.06
C HIS A 60 3.69 20.19 10.08
N VAL A 61 4.92 19.68 9.92
CA VAL A 61 6.01 19.89 10.88
C VAL A 61 6.86 21.12 10.55
N ASP A 62 6.77 21.65 9.33
CA ASP A 62 7.52 22.83 8.84
C ASP A 62 6.79 24.16 9.11
N VAL A 63 6.17 24.30 10.28
CA VAL A 63 5.62 25.58 10.78
C VAL A 63 6.24 25.89 12.14
N CYS A 64 7.48 26.39 12.12
CA CYS A 64 8.13 27.06 13.27
C CYS A 64 9.08 28.16 12.78
#